data_AF-A0A7S4KH44-F1
#
_entry.id   AF-A0A7S4KH44-F1
#
_cell.length_a   1.000
_cell.length_b   1.000
_cell.length_c   1.000
_cell.angle_alpha   90.00
_cell.angle_beta   90.00
_cell.angle_gamma   90.00
#
_symmetry.space_group_name_H-M   'P 1'
#
loop_
_entity.id
_entity.type
_entity.pdbx_description
1 polymer ?
#
loop_
_entity_poly.entity_id
_entity_poly.type
_entity_poly.pdbx_seq_one_letter_code
_entity_poly.pdbx_strand_id
1 'polypeptide(L)'
;INPGKYFADTFSALIGAEKVLVQKSGYFARAAPANEEDIALIQKSAEFAVENACMRNGGVVAMDEDQGDVMRCIEFPRIKGGKPFNTEVDWFKQMMVDIGQIQPDAYPVVMN
;
A
#
# COMPACT_ATOMS: atom_id res chain seq x y z
N ILE A 1 -12.41 8.34 11.48
CA ILE A 1 -13.37 8.11 10.37
C ILE A 1 -13.54 6.60 10.19
N ASN A 2 -14.74 6.09 9.92
CA ASN A 2 -14.98 4.67 9.61
C ASN A 2 -15.42 4.56 8.14
N PRO A 3 -14.48 4.46 7.19
CA PRO A 3 -14.79 4.49 5.76
C PRO A 3 -15.76 3.38 5.35
N GLY A 4 -15.58 2.18 5.89
CA GLY A 4 -16.47 1.05 5.57
C GLY A 4 -17.92 1.30 5.94
N LYS A 5 -18.19 1.95 7.09
CA LYS A 5 -19.55 2.36 7.46
C LYS A 5 -20.06 3.48 6.57
N TYR A 6 -19.24 4.50 6.34
CA TYR A 6 -19.60 5.65 5.49
C TYR A 6 -20.02 5.20 4.08
N PHE A 7 -19.22 4.39 3.41
CA PHE A 7 -19.55 3.87 2.09
C PHE A 7 -20.77 2.95 2.11
N ALA A 8 -20.89 2.08 3.11
CA ALA A 8 -22.06 1.21 3.26
C ALA A 8 -23.37 1.99 3.38
N ASP A 9 -23.41 2.99 4.27
CA ASP A 9 -24.59 3.84 4.47
C ASP A 9 -24.90 4.66 3.20
N THR A 10 -23.87 5.18 2.53
CA THR A 10 -24.02 6.02 1.33
C THR A 10 -24.56 5.21 0.15
N PHE A 11 -23.92 4.09 -0.19
CA PHE A 11 -24.32 3.31 -1.37
C PHE A 11 -25.63 2.58 -1.17
N SER A 12 -25.90 2.05 0.03
CA SER A 12 -27.18 1.37 0.30
C SER A 12 -28.38 2.29 0.13
N ALA A 13 -28.28 3.53 0.58
CA ALA A 13 -29.32 4.54 0.36
C ALA A 13 -29.48 4.90 -1.13
N LEU A 14 -28.37 5.05 -1.87
CA LEU A 14 -28.41 5.40 -3.30
C LEU A 14 -29.04 4.32 -4.18
N ILE A 15 -28.82 3.05 -3.87
CA ILE A 15 -29.32 1.92 -4.70
C ILE A 15 -30.57 1.24 -4.11
N GLY A 16 -31.10 1.72 -2.99
CA GLY A 16 -32.23 1.11 -2.30
C GLY A 16 -31.96 -0.31 -1.78
N ALA A 17 -30.72 -0.59 -1.36
CA ALA A 17 -30.35 -1.93 -0.89
C ALA A 17 -30.97 -2.24 0.48
N GLU A 18 -31.82 -3.27 0.53
CA GLU A 18 -32.45 -3.72 1.78
C GLU A 18 -31.48 -4.49 2.70
N LYS A 19 -30.39 -5.02 2.15
CA LYS A 19 -29.38 -5.80 2.89
C LYS A 19 -27.98 -5.33 2.54
N VAL A 20 -27.15 -5.17 3.57
CA VAL A 20 -25.77 -4.69 3.44
C VAL A 20 -24.83 -5.62 4.20
N LEU A 21 -23.76 -6.06 3.55
CA LEU A 21 -22.68 -6.83 4.16
C LEU A 21 -21.38 -6.04 4.05
N VAL A 22 -20.79 -5.67 5.19
CA VAL A 22 -19.49 -4.99 5.25
C VAL A 22 -18.45 -5.94 5.80
N GLN A 23 -17.47 -6.30 4.97
CA GLN A 23 -16.37 -7.18 5.35
C GLN A 23 -15.11 -6.36 5.66
N LYS A 24 -14.59 -6.51 6.88
CA LYS A 24 -13.36 -5.85 7.33
C LYS A 24 -12.33 -6.91 7.71
N SER A 25 -11.46 -7.26 6.78
CA SER A 25 -10.46 -8.31 6.95
C SER A 25 -9.12 -7.82 7.48
N GLY A 26 -8.98 -6.54 7.83
CA GLY A 26 -7.68 -5.94 8.18
C GLY A 26 -6.97 -6.53 9.41
N TYR A 27 -7.68 -7.16 10.34
CA TYR A 27 -7.04 -7.92 11.42
C TYR A 27 -6.52 -9.26 10.91
N PHE A 28 -7.32 -9.99 10.13
CA PHE A 28 -6.92 -11.26 9.52
C PHE A 28 -5.70 -11.11 8.61
N ALA A 29 -5.67 -10.07 7.77
CA ALA A 29 -4.53 -9.79 6.90
C ALA A 29 -3.23 -9.54 7.68
N ARG A 30 -3.30 -8.89 8.86
CA ARG A 30 -2.12 -8.60 9.69
C ARG A 30 -1.68 -9.74 10.60
N ALA A 31 -2.58 -10.66 10.91
CA ALA A 31 -2.32 -11.82 11.76
C ALA A 31 -2.04 -13.10 10.96
N ALA A 32 -2.18 -13.05 9.64
CA ALA A 32 -1.89 -14.17 8.76
C ALA A 32 -0.39 -14.53 8.83
N PRO A 33 -0.04 -15.83 8.78
CA PRO A 33 1.35 -16.24 8.61
C PRO A 33 1.93 -15.66 7.32
N ALA A 34 3.18 -15.20 7.40
CA ALA A 34 3.95 -14.76 6.23
C ALA A 34 4.13 -15.93 5.25
N ASN A 35 4.11 -15.64 3.95
CA ASN A 35 4.42 -16.63 2.92
C ASN A 35 5.95 -16.85 2.80
N GLU A 36 6.37 -17.79 1.97
CA GLU A 36 7.79 -18.12 1.80
C GLU A 36 8.63 -16.96 1.28
N GLU A 37 8.09 -16.15 0.36
CA GLU A 37 8.78 -14.98 -0.21
C GLU A 37 8.98 -13.89 0.85
N ASP A 38 7.95 -13.62 1.65
CA ASP A 38 7.99 -12.69 2.78
C ASP A 38 9.01 -13.14 3.82
N ILE A 39 9.03 -14.43 4.18
CA ILE A 39 10.00 -15.00 5.12
C ILE A 39 11.43 -14.81 4.60
N ALA A 40 11.67 -15.10 3.31
CA ALA A 40 12.97 -14.91 2.69
C ALA A 40 13.40 -13.43 2.68
N LEU A 41 12.47 -12.51 2.37
CA LEU A 41 12.73 -11.07 2.39
C LEU A 41 13.02 -10.56 3.80
N ILE A 42 12.27 -11.01 4.82
CA ILE A 42 12.48 -10.67 6.23
C ILE A 42 13.87 -11.13 6.66
N GLN A 43 14.24 -12.37 6.36
CA GLN A 43 15.54 -12.91 6.72
C GLN A 43 16.67 -12.10 6.07
N LYS A 44 16.61 -11.87 4.75
CA LYS A 44 17.61 -11.07 4.02
C LYS A 44 17.73 -9.66 4.59
N SER A 45 16.60 -9.02 4.92
CA SER A 45 16.57 -7.68 5.49
C SER A 45 17.19 -7.64 6.88
N ALA A 46 16.89 -8.61 7.74
CA ALA A 46 17.42 -8.71 9.09
C ALA A 46 18.94 -8.94 9.08
N GLU A 47 19.43 -9.87 8.24
CA GLU A 47 20.86 -10.14 8.08
C GLU A 47 21.62 -8.89 7.61
N PHE A 48 21.12 -8.21 6.58
CA PHE A 48 21.72 -6.99 6.05
C PHE A 48 21.70 -5.84 7.07
N ALA A 49 20.65 -5.74 7.89
CA ALA A 49 20.58 -4.77 8.99
C ALA A 49 21.63 -5.02 10.06
N VAL A 50 21.85 -6.29 10.45
CA VAL A 50 22.88 -6.65 11.42
C VAL A 50 24.28 -6.34 10.88
N GLU A 51 24.55 -6.63 9.61
CA GLU A 51 25.83 -6.31 8.97
C GLU A 51 26.12 -4.80 9.03
N ASN A 52 25.15 -3.97 8.62
CA ASN A 52 25.31 -2.51 8.65
C ASN A 52 25.46 -1.97 10.08
N ALA A 53 24.72 -2.53 11.04
CA ALA A 53 24.85 -2.15 12.45
C ALA A 53 26.26 -2.45 12.98
N CYS A 54 26.86 -3.60 12.61
CA CYS A 54 28.23 -3.95 12.99
C CYS A 54 29.27 -2.99 12.39
N MET A 55 29.01 -2.48 11.17
CA MET A 55 29.84 -1.47 10.51
C MET A 55 29.55 -0.03 10.96
N ARG A 56 28.61 0.16 11.90
CA ARG A 56 28.12 1.48 12.36
C ARG A 56 27.53 2.34 11.23
N ASN A 57 26.99 1.69 10.20
CA ASN A 57 26.24 2.35 9.14
C ASN A 57 24.76 2.42 9.54
N GLY A 58 24.26 3.63 9.82
CA GLY A 58 22.89 3.85 10.32
C GLY A 58 21.90 4.23 9.21
N GLY A 59 20.72 3.60 9.23
CA GLY A 59 19.65 3.89 8.29
C GLY A 59 18.48 2.92 8.41
N VAL A 60 17.62 2.92 7.39
CA VAL A 60 16.51 1.96 7.25
C VAL A 60 16.87 0.93 6.20
N VAL A 61 16.89 -0.35 6.56
CA VAL A 61 17.11 -1.44 5.60
C VAL A 61 15.83 -1.74 4.83
N ALA A 62 15.88 -1.55 3.52
CA ALA A 62 14.76 -1.82 2.61
C ALA A 62 15.25 -1.97 1.16
N MET A 63 14.36 -2.42 0.28
CA MET A 63 14.54 -2.37 -1.17
C MET A 63 14.31 -0.91 -1.62
N ASP A 64 15.33 -0.29 -2.20
CA ASP A 64 15.30 1.12 -2.58
C ASP A 64 14.78 1.30 -4.01
N GLU A 65 13.50 1.66 -4.14
CA GLU A 65 12.85 1.88 -5.45
C GLU A 65 13.58 2.94 -6.30
N ASP A 66 14.17 3.97 -5.68
CA ASP A 66 14.91 5.01 -6.42
C ASP A 66 16.28 4.51 -6.91
N GLN A 67 16.68 3.30 -6.51
CA GLN A 67 17.95 2.65 -6.85
C GLN A 67 17.73 1.24 -7.42
N GLY A 68 16.61 1.03 -8.12
CA GLY A 68 16.34 -0.22 -8.84
C GLY A 68 16.04 -1.40 -7.93
N ASP A 69 15.34 -1.14 -6.82
CA ASP A 69 14.86 -2.15 -5.88
C ASP A 69 16.00 -3.00 -5.29
N VAL A 70 17.19 -2.44 -5.12
CA VAL A 70 18.28 -3.14 -4.46
C VAL A 70 18.20 -2.97 -2.94
N MET A 71 18.57 -4.01 -2.20
CA MET A 71 18.62 -3.94 -0.73
C MET A 71 19.69 -2.94 -0.28
N ARG A 72 19.29 -1.90 0.45
CA ARG A 72 20.18 -0.84 0.94
C ARG A 72 19.89 -0.49 2.39
N CYS A 73 20.88 0.07 3.06
CA CYS A 73 20.71 0.82 4.30
C CYS A 73 20.45 2.28 3.91
N ILE A 74 19.18 2.64 3.75
CA ILE A 74 18.73 3.94 3.25
C ILE A 74 18.92 5.00 4.32
N GLU A 75 19.45 6.15 3.92
CA GLU A 75 19.80 7.25 4.79
C GLU A 75 18.53 7.87 5.42
N PHE A 76 18.51 8.06 6.74
CA PHE A 76 17.34 8.62 7.45
C PHE A 76 16.75 9.89 6.81
N PRO A 77 17.54 10.87 6.30
CA PRO A 77 16.98 12.07 5.67
C PRO A 77 16.11 11.81 4.42
N ARG A 78 16.25 10.63 3.78
CA ARG A 78 15.41 10.22 2.65
C ARG A 78 14.07 9.63 3.09
N ILE A 79 13.95 9.16 4.33
CA ILE A 79 12.74 8.52 4.84
C ILE A 79 11.69 9.58 5.14
N LYS A 80 10.65 9.63 4.30
CA LYS A 80 9.55 10.60 4.40
C LYS A 80 8.20 9.90 4.19
N GLY A 81 7.18 10.38 4.89
CA GLY A 81 5.80 9.97 4.64
C GLY A 81 5.19 10.69 3.44
N GLY A 82 4.03 10.20 2.99
CA GLY A 82 3.23 10.90 1.97
C GLY A 82 3.73 10.73 0.53
N LYS A 83 4.40 9.61 0.22
CA LYS A 83 4.72 9.24 -1.17
C LYS A 83 3.43 9.25 -2.01
N PRO A 84 3.34 10.07 -3.08
CA PRO A 84 2.19 10.04 -3.97
C PRO A 84 2.07 8.67 -4.63
N PHE A 85 0.84 8.19 -4.77
CA PHE A 85 0.58 7.00 -5.56
C PHE A 85 0.69 7.35 -7.05
N ASN A 86 1.48 6.58 -7.80
CA ASN A 86 1.61 6.77 -9.24
C ASN A 86 0.45 6.09 -9.97
N THR A 87 -0.52 6.86 -10.45
CA THR A 87 -1.67 6.35 -11.22
C THR A 87 -1.30 5.90 -12.64
N GLU A 88 -0.07 6.15 -13.08
CA GLU A 88 0.37 5.80 -14.43
C GLU A 88 0.87 4.36 -14.55
N VAL A 89 0.99 3.62 -13.45
CA VAL A 89 1.46 2.23 -13.44
C VAL A 89 0.49 1.30 -14.16
N ASP A 90 1.05 0.38 -14.96
CA ASP A 90 0.27 -0.46 -15.88
C ASP A 90 -0.78 -1.31 -15.16
N TRP A 91 -0.42 -1.91 -14.03
CA TRP A 91 -1.35 -2.74 -13.25
C TRP A 91 -2.54 -1.93 -12.74
N PHE A 92 -2.35 -0.64 -12.40
CA PHE A 92 -3.44 0.22 -11.92
C PHE A 92 -4.36 0.57 -13.07
N LYS A 93 -3.81 0.97 -14.22
CA LYS A 93 -4.59 1.22 -15.44
C LYS A 93 -5.38 0.00 -15.87
N GLN A 94 -4.76 -1.18 -15.83
CA GLN A 94 -5.43 -2.44 -16.16
C GLN A 94 -6.57 -2.73 -15.19
N MET A 95 -6.34 -2.62 -13.88
CA MET A 95 -7.38 -2.80 -12.87
C MET A 95 -8.58 -1.86 -13.12
N MET A 96 -8.32 -0.60 -13.48
CA MET A 96 -9.38 0.38 -13.79
C MET A 96 -10.23 -0.04 -14.99
N VAL A 97 -9.59 -0.57 -16.04
CA VAL A 97 -10.30 -1.15 -17.20
C VAL A 97 -11.12 -2.38 -16.78
N ASP A 98 -10.54 -3.27 -15.98
CA ASP A 98 -11.18 -4.52 -15.53
C ASP A 98 -12.45 -4.25 -14.72
N ILE A 99 -12.48 -3.18 -13.94
CA ILE A 99 -13.67 -2.74 -13.17
C ILE A 99 -14.61 -1.82 -13.97
N GLY A 100 -14.36 -1.59 -15.26
CA GLY A 100 -15.19 -0.79 -16.14
C GLY A 100 -15.04 0.73 -15.98
N GLN A 101 -13.99 1.21 -15.32
CA GLN A 101 -13.65 2.63 -15.20
C GLN A 101 -12.72 3.07 -16.34
N ILE A 102 -13.26 3.07 -17.56
CA ILE A 102 -12.57 3.52 -18.78
C ILE A 102 -12.44 5.06 -18.71
N GLN A 103 -11.33 5.53 -18.13
CA GLN A 103 -10.93 6.94 -17.95
C GLN A 103 -12.09 7.95 -17.81
N PRO A 104 -12.61 8.20 -16.59
CA PRO A 104 -13.26 9.47 -16.34
C PRO A 104 -12.18 10.56 -16.34
N ASP A 105 -12.43 11.68 -17.04
CA ASP A 105 -11.79 12.94 -16.66
C ASP A 105 -11.80 13.03 -15.14
N ALA A 106 -10.67 13.40 -14.52
CA ALA A 106 -10.53 13.44 -13.07
C ALA A 106 -11.77 14.12 -12.47
N TYR A 107 -12.52 13.38 -11.64
CA TYR A 107 -13.76 13.90 -11.04
C TYR A 107 -13.44 15.26 -10.41
N PRO A 108 -14.14 16.35 -10.75
CA PRO A 108 -13.76 17.67 -10.30
C PRO A 108 -13.80 17.70 -8.78
N VAL A 109 -12.65 17.86 -8.16
CA VAL A 109 -12.55 18.19 -6.74
C VAL A 109 -12.95 19.65 -6.64
N VAL A 110 -14.23 19.91 -6.37
CA VAL A 110 -14.68 21.26 -6.00
C VAL A 110 -13.98 21.59 -4.68
N MET A 111 -12.93 22.39 -4.75
CA MET A 111 -12.26 22.96 -3.59
C MET A 111 -13.24 23.95 -2.94
N ASN A 112 -13.77 23.58 -1.78
CA ASN A 112 -14.43 24.53 -0.86
C ASN A 112 -13.38 25.17 0.05
#